data_AF-A0A6A7LDJ4-F1
#
_entry.id   AF-A0A6A7LDJ4-F1
#
_cell.length_a   1.000
_cell.length_b   1.000
_cell.length_c   1.000
_cell.angle_alpha   90.00
_cell.angle_beta   90.00
_cell.angle_gamma   90.00
#
_symmetry.space_group_name_H-M   'P 1'
#
loop_
_entity.id
_entity.type
_entity.pdbx_description
1 polymer ?
#
loop_
_entity_poly.entity_id
_entity_poly.type
_entity_poly.pdbx_seq_one_letter_code
_entity_poly.pdbx_strand_id
1 'polypeptide(L)'
;MKGNNPPRKEKIQSSYAHGTTSLTITKQSENELSVNLERLVNNQSNYIKKLYRQVLDANSCNAMIIHDYIIAEEAEINIQESTKGDKIKKLCLLSRFFGHMKSFSEMTKTDVLGYLNSLRKPLTVDPIHRSIGTYNGR
;
A
#
# COMPACT_ATOMS: atom_id res chain seq x y z
N MET A 1 -13.19 56.90 -37.27
CA MET A 1 -13.27 56.63 -35.82
C MET A 1 -12.93 55.17 -35.60
N LYS A 2 -11.84 54.90 -34.87
CA LYS A 2 -11.29 53.56 -34.60
C LYS A 2 -12.10 52.92 -33.46
N GLY A 3 -12.80 51.83 -33.74
CA GLY A 3 -13.54 51.04 -32.74
C GLY A 3 -12.84 49.69 -32.55
N ASN A 4 -12.24 49.50 -31.37
CA ASN A 4 -11.43 48.36 -30.99
C ASN A 4 -12.21 47.05 -30.99
N ASN A 5 -11.70 46.06 -31.73
CA ASN A 5 -12.08 44.65 -31.62
C ASN A 5 -11.42 44.06 -30.36
N PRO A 6 -12.12 43.35 -29.47
CA PRO A 6 -11.51 42.77 -28.28
C PRO A 6 -10.55 41.61 -28.63
N PRO A 7 -9.48 41.36 -27.86
CA PRO A 7 -8.55 40.29 -28.16
C PRO A 7 -9.18 38.92 -27.86
N ARG A 8 -9.06 38.03 -28.85
CA ARG A 8 -9.32 36.58 -28.77
C ARG A 8 -8.50 36.00 -27.62
N LYS A 9 -9.15 35.51 -26.56
CA LYS A 9 -8.47 34.78 -25.47
C LYS A 9 -7.85 33.50 -26.05
N GLU A 10 -6.54 33.51 -26.24
CA GLU A 10 -5.76 32.31 -26.50
C GLU A 10 -5.86 31.38 -25.29
N LYS A 11 -6.38 30.16 -25.50
CA LYS A 11 -6.27 29.09 -24.52
C LYS A 11 -4.80 28.66 -24.48
N ILE A 12 -4.10 29.10 -23.45
CA ILE A 12 -2.77 28.60 -23.10
C ILE A 12 -2.91 27.09 -22.83
N GLN A 13 -2.33 26.29 -23.72
CA GLN A 13 -2.17 24.86 -23.56
C GLN A 13 -1.03 24.66 -22.55
N SER A 14 -1.38 24.49 -21.28
CA SER A 14 -0.42 24.17 -20.22
C SER A 14 0.02 22.71 -20.38
N SER A 15 1.21 22.52 -20.93
CA SER A 15 1.92 21.24 -20.99
C SER A 15 2.54 20.94 -19.63
N TYR A 16 1.88 20.13 -18.81
CA TYR A 16 2.55 19.45 -17.72
C TYR A 16 3.17 18.17 -18.26
N ALA A 17 4.45 18.27 -18.60
CA ALA A 17 5.33 17.13 -18.78
C ALA A 17 5.55 16.46 -17.41
N HIS A 18 4.64 15.58 -17.01
CA HIS A 18 5.01 14.52 -16.09
C HIS A 18 5.60 13.41 -16.95
N GLY A 19 6.93 13.39 -17.00
CA GLY A 19 7.67 12.26 -17.53
C GLY A 19 7.30 11.01 -16.74
N THR A 20 6.33 10.25 -17.26
CA THR A 20 6.21 8.85 -16.92
C THR A 20 7.41 8.18 -17.56
N THR A 21 8.48 8.01 -16.79
CA THR A 21 9.52 7.03 -17.13
C THR A 21 8.86 5.66 -17.02
N SER A 22 8.09 5.28 -18.03
CA SER A 22 7.75 3.88 -18.29
C SER A 22 9.05 3.21 -18.70
N LEU A 23 9.83 2.79 -17.70
CA LEU A 23 10.85 1.77 -17.92
C LEU A 23 10.11 0.58 -18.53
N THR A 24 10.43 0.27 -19.77
CA THR A 24 9.90 -0.89 -20.46
C THR A 24 10.58 -2.10 -19.81
N ILE A 25 9.98 -2.59 -18.72
CA ILE A 25 10.49 -3.76 -18.00
C ILE A 25 10.29 -4.96 -18.93
N THR A 26 11.37 -5.69 -19.22
CA THR A 26 11.29 -6.92 -20.01
C THR A 26 10.79 -8.05 -19.11
N LYS A 27 10.03 -9.01 -19.66
CA LYS A 27 9.44 -10.14 -18.91
C LYS A 27 10.43 -10.92 -18.05
N GLN A 28 11.70 -10.97 -18.46
CA GLN A 28 12.79 -11.59 -17.70
C GLN A 28 13.03 -10.86 -16.37
N SER A 29 13.10 -9.53 -16.41
CA SER A 29 13.29 -8.69 -15.22
C SER A 29 12.07 -8.63 -14.29
N GLU A 30 10.85 -8.76 -14.82
CA GLU A 30 9.64 -8.90 -13.98
C GLU A 30 9.66 -10.20 -13.16
N ASN A 31 10.12 -11.29 -13.77
CA ASN A 31 10.25 -12.58 -13.11
C ASN A 31 11.29 -12.50 -11.97
N GLU A 32 12.47 -11.92 -12.22
CA GLU A 32 13.51 -11.74 -11.20
C GLU A 32 13.03 -10.87 -10.02
N LEU A 33 12.28 -9.80 -10.30
CA LEU A 33 11.68 -8.95 -9.28
C LEU A 33 10.67 -9.73 -8.44
N SER A 34 9.78 -10.52 -9.07
CA SER A 34 8.79 -11.32 -8.34
C SER A 34 9.45 -12.37 -7.44
N VAL A 35 10.48 -13.07 -7.93
CA VAL A 35 11.27 -14.03 -7.15
C VAL A 35 11.94 -13.35 -5.96
N ASN A 36 12.47 -12.14 -6.12
CA ASN A 36 13.06 -11.39 -5.02
C ASN A 36 12.01 -11.02 -3.96
N LEU A 37 10.87 -10.47 -4.39
CA LEU A 37 9.78 -10.09 -3.50
C LEU A 37 9.25 -11.26 -2.68
N GLU A 38 9.19 -12.46 -3.27
CA GLU A 38 8.77 -13.67 -2.55
C GLU A 38 9.74 -14.11 -1.45
N ARG A 39 11.04 -13.83 -1.61
CA ARG A 39 12.06 -14.21 -0.60
C ARG A 39 11.79 -13.60 0.76
N LEU A 40 11.19 -12.40 0.79
CA LEU A 40 10.79 -11.70 2.01
C LEU A 40 9.91 -12.57 2.93
N VAL A 41 9.03 -13.39 2.34
CA VAL A 41 8.06 -14.18 3.08
C VAL A 41 8.47 -15.65 3.23
N ASN A 42 9.68 -16.04 2.82
CA ASN A 42 10.10 -17.45 2.83
C ASN A 42 10.05 -18.11 4.21
N ASN A 43 10.46 -17.37 5.24
CA ASN A 43 10.49 -17.85 6.63
C ASN A 43 9.16 -17.62 7.36
N GLN A 44 8.15 -17.08 6.67
CA GLN A 44 6.85 -16.77 7.23
C GLN A 44 5.88 -17.94 7.11
N SER A 45 4.79 -17.88 7.89
CA SER A 45 3.72 -18.87 7.82
C SER A 45 3.06 -18.91 6.43
N ASN A 46 2.50 -20.07 6.04
CA ASN A 46 1.78 -20.21 4.77
C ASN A 46 0.62 -19.22 4.62
N TYR A 47 0.00 -18.81 5.73
CA TYR A 47 -1.02 -17.79 5.73
C TYR A 47 -0.48 -16.42 5.29
N ILE A 48 0.66 -16.00 5.83
CA ILE A 48 1.30 -14.73 5.48
C ILE A 48 1.78 -14.76 4.03
N LYS A 49 2.42 -15.86 3.60
CA LYS A 49 2.82 -16.07 2.20
C LYS A 49 1.64 -15.89 1.24
N LYS A 50 0.49 -16.50 1.57
CA LYS A 50 -0.74 -16.38 0.77
C LYS A 50 -1.26 -14.94 0.71
N LEU A 51 -1.28 -14.23 1.85
CA LEU A 51 -1.71 -12.83 1.89
C LEU A 51 -0.80 -11.94 1.04
N TYR A 52 0.51 -12.10 1.17
CA TYR A 52 1.47 -11.32 0.41
C TYR A 52 1.38 -11.59 -1.09
N ARG A 53 1.20 -12.86 -1.49
CA ARG A 53 0.94 -13.23 -2.89
C ARG A 53 -0.30 -12.52 -3.44
N GLN A 54 -1.40 -12.49 -2.69
CA GLN A 54 -2.63 -11.80 -3.11
C GLN A 54 -2.37 -10.30 -3.38
N VAL A 55 -1.57 -9.65 -2.54
CA VAL A 55 -1.18 -8.25 -2.75
C VAL A 55 -0.29 -8.13 -3.97
N LEU A 56 0.72 -8.99 -4.13
CA LEU A 56 1.66 -8.97 -5.25
C LEU A 56 0.93 -9.12 -6.60
N ASP A 57 0.00 -10.07 -6.68
CA ASP A 57 -0.74 -10.35 -7.92
C ASP A 57 -1.74 -9.24 -8.26
N ALA A 58 -2.35 -8.60 -7.25
CA ALA A 58 -3.37 -7.58 -7.46
C ALA A 58 -2.80 -6.15 -7.54
N ASN A 59 -1.71 -5.87 -6.84
CA ASN A 59 -1.06 -4.57 -6.73
C ASN A 59 0.41 -4.73 -6.33
N SER A 60 1.25 -4.95 -7.35
CA SER A 60 2.69 -5.13 -7.20
C SER A 60 3.38 -3.92 -6.54
N CYS A 61 2.87 -2.70 -6.76
CA CYS A 61 3.40 -1.49 -6.13
C CYS A 61 3.26 -1.56 -4.60
N ASN A 62 2.10 -1.96 -4.09
CA ASN A 62 1.90 -2.17 -2.65
C ASN A 62 2.80 -3.28 -2.09
N ALA A 63 3.00 -4.37 -2.84
CA ALA A 63 3.92 -5.43 -2.43
C ALA A 63 5.37 -4.93 -2.34
N MET A 64 5.83 -4.14 -3.31
CA MET A 64 7.15 -3.51 -3.27
C MET A 64 7.32 -2.58 -2.07
N ILE A 65 6.32 -1.75 -1.76
CA ILE A 65 6.36 -0.86 -0.60
C ILE A 65 6.48 -1.67 0.71
N ILE A 66 5.74 -2.79 0.84
CA ILE A 66 5.85 -3.67 2.00
C ILE A 66 7.27 -4.25 2.11
N HIS A 67 7.81 -4.73 1.00
CA HIS A 67 9.15 -5.28 0.93
C HIS A 67 10.21 -4.27 1.38
N ASP A 68 10.21 -3.09 0.79
CA ASP A 68 11.20 -2.06 1.08
C ASP A 68 11.09 -1.56 2.52
N TYR A 69 9.86 -1.44 3.04
CA TYR A 69 9.61 -1.10 4.44
C TYR A 69 10.22 -2.12 5.40
N ILE A 70 10.04 -3.43 5.15
CA ILE A 70 10.58 -4.47 6.03
C ILE A 70 12.12 -4.54 5.96
N ILE A 71 12.70 -4.38 4.77
CA ILE A 71 14.16 -4.33 4.61
C ILE A 71 14.75 -3.13 5.37
N ALA A 72 14.12 -1.95 5.25
CA ALA A 72 14.57 -0.76 5.98
C ALA A 72 14.52 -0.98 7.50
N GLU A 73 13.43 -1.53 8.02
CA GLU A 73 13.29 -1.84 9.45
C GLU A 73 14.30 -2.89 9.94
N GLU A 74 14.60 -3.91 9.13
CA GLU A 74 15.64 -4.89 9.45
C GLU A 74 17.02 -4.24 9.51
N ALA A 75 17.33 -3.34 8.57
CA ALA A 75 18.61 -2.62 8.55
C ALA A 75 18.75 -1.63 9.72
N GLU A 76 17.66 -0.97 10.13
CA GLU A 76 17.70 0.07 11.17
C GLU A 76 17.71 -0.51 12.60
N ILE A 77 16.85 -1.48 12.88
CA ILE A 77 16.61 -1.96 14.25
C ILE A 77 16.68 -3.48 14.42
N ASN A 78 17.06 -4.22 13.37
CA ASN A 78 17.21 -5.69 13.38
C ASN A 78 15.97 -6.40 13.96
N ILE A 79 14.80 -6.16 13.34
CA ILE A 79 13.53 -6.73 13.81
C ILE A 79 13.52 -8.27 13.75
N GLN A 80 12.92 -8.88 14.78
CA GLN A 80 12.69 -10.33 14.82
C GLN A 80 11.79 -10.82 13.69
N GLU A 81 11.99 -12.07 13.26
CA GLU A 81 11.24 -12.68 12.16
C GLU A 81 9.72 -12.75 12.42
N SER A 82 9.32 -12.98 13.67
CA SER A 82 7.90 -12.95 14.08
C SER A 82 7.30 -11.54 13.89
N THR A 83 8.04 -10.51 14.27
CA THR A 83 7.64 -9.11 14.10
C THR A 83 7.54 -8.73 12.61
N LYS A 84 8.46 -9.22 11.77
CA LYS A 84 8.35 -9.06 10.29
C LYS A 84 7.03 -9.65 9.80
N GLY A 85 6.73 -10.87 10.21
CA GLY A 85 5.48 -11.57 9.87
C GLY A 85 4.23 -10.78 10.24
N ASP A 86 4.17 -10.28 11.47
CA ASP A 86 3.04 -9.51 11.95
C ASP A 86 2.86 -8.18 11.20
N LYS A 87 3.97 -7.48 10.90
CA LYS A 87 3.94 -6.25 10.09
C LYS A 87 3.44 -6.53 8.67
N ILE A 88 4.00 -7.53 7.99
CA ILE A 88 3.59 -7.95 6.64
C ILE A 88 2.10 -8.30 6.64
N LYS A 89 1.65 -9.11 7.61
CA LYS A 89 0.24 -9.50 7.76
C LYS A 89 -0.66 -8.26 7.88
N LYS A 90 -0.34 -7.33 8.78
CA LYS A 90 -1.15 -6.12 9.01
C LYS A 90 -1.25 -5.25 7.76
N LEU A 91 -0.14 -5.05 7.04
CA LEU A 91 -0.11 -4.27 5.80
C LEU A 91 -0.90 -4.96 4.67
N CYS A 92 -0.79 -6.29 4.54
CA CYS A 92 -1.58 -7.04 3.57
C CYS A 92 -3.08 -6.97 3.86
N LEU A 93 -3.47 -7.05 5.14
CA LEU A 93 -4.87 -6.93 5.56
C LEU A 93 -5.43 -5.52 5.28
N LEU A 94 -4.63 -4.48 5.51
CA LEU A 94 -4.98 -3.10 5.16
C LEU A 94 -5.18 -2.95 3.65
N SER A 95 -4.25 -3.45 2.84
CA SER A 95 -4.39 -3.47 1.37
C SER A 95 -5.67 -4.18 0.94
N ARG A 96 -5.96 -5.35 1.53
CA ARG A 96 -7.16 -6.14 1.26
C ARG A 96 -8.46 -5.41 1.64
N PHE A 97 -8.47 -4.64 2.71
CA PHE A 97 -9.64 -3.83 3.11
C PHE A 97 -10.07 -2.85 2.02
N PHE A 98 -9.11 -2.32 1.26
CA PHE A 98 -9.36 -1.48 0.08
C PHE A 98 -9.39 -2.26 -1.24
N GLY A 99 -9.59 -3.59 -1.17
CA GLY A 99 -9.66 -4.46 -2.35
C GLY A 99 -8.35 -4.51 -3.15
N HIS A 100 -7.21 -4.18 -2.54
CA HIS A 100 -5.90 -4.04 -3.18
C HIS A 100 -5.80 -2.91 -4.21
N MET A 101 -6.87 -2.14 -4.45
CA MET A 101 -6.89 -1.13 -5.52
C MET A 101 -6.22 0.18 -5.13
N LYS A 102 -6.20 0.51 -3.83
CA LYS A 102 -5.63 1.76 -3.32
C LYS A 102 -4.15 1.57 -2.99
N SER A 103 -3.29 2.41 -3.56
CA SER A 103 -1.86 2.42 -3.21
C SER A 103 -1.63 2.94 -1.80
N PHE A 104 -0.64 2.41 -1.08
CA PHE A 104 -0.23 2.93 0.22
C PHE A 104 0.24 4.39 0.15
N SER A 105 0.86 4.80 -0.97
CA SER A 105 1.30 6.19 -1.17
C SER A 105 0.13 7.18 -1.27
N GLU A 106 -1.06 6.71 -1.61
CA GLU A 106 -2.28 7.51 -1.78
C GLU A 106 -3.21 7.41 -0.56
N MET A 107 -2.86 6.59 0.43
CA MET A 107 -3.66 6.47 1.65
C MET A 107 -3.53 7.72 2.51
N THR A 108 -4.69 8.27 2.86
CA THR A 108 -4.79 9.40 3.78
C THR A 108 -4.98 8.89 5.21
N LYS A 109 -4.83 9.80 6.19
CA LYS A 109 -5.14 9.50 7.59
C LYS A 109 -6.57 8.97 7.77
N THR A 110 -7.53 9.48 7.01
CA THR A 110 -8.94 9.05 7.10
C THR A 110 -9.13 7.62 6.59
N ASP A 111 -8.38 7.20 5.57
CA ASP A 111 -8.42 5.82 5.07
C ASP A 111 -7.92 4.84 6.14
N VAL A 112 -6.76 5.14 6.73
CA VAL A 112 -6.18 4.30 7.79
C VAL A 112 -7.10 4.25 8.99
N LEU A 113 -7.67 5.39 9.41
CA LEU A 113 -8.67 5.42 10.49
C LEU A 113 -9.93 4.61 10.13
N GLY A 114 -10.37 4.65 8.87
CA GLY A 114 -11.49 3.84 8.38
C GLY A 114 -11.24 2.35 8.57
N TYR A 115 -10.06 1.87 8.18
CA TYR A 115 -9.65 0.49 8.41
C TYR A 115 -9.58 0.15 9.90
N LEU A 116 -8.91 0.97 10.72
CA LEU A 116 -8.78 0.70 12.16
C LEU A 116 -10.15 0.67 12.86
N ASN A 117 -11.06 1.57 12.48
CA ASN A 117 -12.43 1.58 12.98
C ASN A 117 -13.22 0.33 12.55
N SER A 118 -12.95 -0.23 11.37
CA SER A 118 -13.59 -1.48 10.93
C SER A 118 -13.19 -2.70 11.78
N LEU A 119 -12.01 -2.66 12.41
CA LEU A 119 -11.56 -3.71 13.32
C LEU A 119 -12.23 -3.61 14.70
N ARG A 120 -12.75 -2.42 15.05
CA ARG A 120 -13.36 -2.14 16.36
C ARG A 120 -14.76 -2.73 16.45
N LYS A 121 -15.08 -3.32 17.60
CA LYS A 121 -16.45 -3.75 17.90
C LYS A 121 -17.36 -2.53 18.14
N PRO A 122 -18.60 -2.53 17.64
CA PRO A 122 -19.54 -1.45 17.92
C PRO A 122 -19.88 -1.39 19.41
N LEU A 123 -20.19 -0.20 19.93
CA LEU A 123 -20.51 -0.01 21.36
C LEU A 123 -21.69 -0.86 21.84
N THR A 124 -22.60 -1.22 20.94
CA THR A 124 -23.73 -2.10 21.23
C THR A 124 -23.28 -3.53 21.58
N VAL A 125 -22.16 -3.99 21.02
CA VAL A 125 -21.61 -5.34 21.22
C VAL A 125 -20.50 -5.34 22.27
N ASP A 126 -19.81 -4.21 22.46
CA ASP A 126 -18.80 -4.05 23.51
C ASP A 126 -18.95 -2.71 24.24
N PRO A 127 -19.97 -2.58 25.13
CA PRO A 127 -20.24 -1.35 25.85
C PRO A 127 -19.14 -0.97 26.84
N ILE A 128 -18.40 -1.97 27.32
CA ILE A 128 -17.35 -1.83 28.34
C ILE A 128 -15.97 -1.69 27.66
N HIS A 129 -15.93 -1.59 26.33
CA HIS A 129 -14.70 -1.43 25.55
C HIS A 129 -13.61 -2.48 25.86
N ARG A 130 -13.99 -3.70 26.27
CA ARG A 130 -13.03 -4.77 26.61
C ARG A 130 -12.22 -5.22 25.40
N SER A 131 -12.70 -4.97 24.19
CA SER A 131 -11.99 -5.26 22.94
C SER A 131 -10.78 -4.36 22.69
N ILE A 132 -10.58 -3.29 23.47
CA ILE A 132 -9.43 -2.37 23.29
C ILE A 132 -8.07 -3.08 23.40
N GLY A 133 -7.98 -4.25 24.03
CA GLY A 133 -6.77 -5.08 24.05
C GLY A 133 -6.66 -6.18 22.96
N THR A 134 -7.71 -6.39 22.16
CA THR A 134 -7.78 -7.54 21.24
C THR A 134 -7.17 -7.29 19.85
N TYR A 135 -6.81 -6.04 19.55
CA TYR A 135 -6.23 -5.67 18.26
C TYR A 135 -4.83 -6.26 18.03
N ASN A 136 -4.09 -6.52 19.11
CA ASN A 136 -2.72 -7.01 19.02
C ASN A 136 -2.60 -8.44 18.45
N GLY A 137 -3.69 -9.23 18.49
CA GLY A 137 -3.72 -10.60 17.98
C GLY A 137 -4.20 -10.75 16.54
N ARG A 138 -4.60 -9.66 15.87
CA ARG A 138 -5.14 -9.69 14.49
C ARG A 138 -4.11 -9.30 13.44
#